data_AF-A0A537V162-F1
#
_entry.id   AF-A0A537V162-F1
#
_cell.length_a   1.000
_cell.length_b   1.000
_cell.length_c   1.000
_cell.angle_alpha   90.00
_cell.angle_beta   90.00
_cell.angle_gamma   90.00
#
_symmetry.space_group_name_H-M   'P 1'
#
loop_
_entity.id
_entity.type
_entity.pdbx_description
1 polymer ?
#
loop_
_entity_poly.entity_id
_entity_poly.type
_entity_poly.pdbx_seq_one_letter_code
_entity_poly.pdbx_strand_id
1 'polypeptide(L)'
;KSQASEGWRLVSDHYDDGGLSGASLERRALQALLADVRARKIDTVVVYKVDRLTRSLADFAKLIELFDTHSVSFVSVTQSFNTSSSMGRLTLNVLLSFAQFERELIGERVRDKIAASKRKGIWVGGPVPLGYAAVDKKIVVVEAEAASVRTIFGRYLELGSIRALAEDLDCRGIRSKPRQLSNGRTLGGRRFGVGALAYLLKNRFYIGEVVYRGEVHRGEHEPILDFALFEAVQAKLTAQAVARRCRLWGAPAILSGRLFDNRGNRMSPTHANKGGVRYRYYVSQAVLQRKPQPSGLISRVPAAEIEALVVTALCKHLNACGAGERLSDNDRDLLERHLERVTLTPNHLELRLPEPIEPRQADHPVNDGPLDQPCPRRR
;
A
#
# COMPACT_ATOMS: atom_id res chain seq x y z
N LYS A 1 41.37 45.88 -3.43
CA LYS A 1 40.03 45.54 -3.95
C LYS A 1 40.19 44.46 -5.02
N SER A 2 40.00 43.18 -4.69
CA SER A 2 40.36 42.04 -5.57
C SER A 2 39.38 41.77 -6.72
N GLN A 3 38.25 42.47 -6.79
CA GLN A 3 37.19 42.27 -7.80
C GLN A 3 36.66 43.60 -8.37
N ALA A 4 37.48 44.66 -8.35
CA ALA A 4 37.04 46.01 -8.77
C ALA A 4 36.73 46.14 -10.27
N SER A 5 37.19 45.17 -11.09
CA SER A 5 36.98 45.12 -12.54
C SER A 5 35.58 44.64 -12.94
N GLU A 6 34.79 44.08 -12.03
CA GLU A 6 33.50 43.43 -12.35
C GLU A 6 32.30 44.42 -12.39
N GLY A 7 32.53 45.70 -12.09
CA GLY A 7 31.50 46.75 -12.20
C GLY A 7 30.37 46.68 -11.15
N TRP A 8 30.49 45.83 -10.13
CA TRP A 8 29.45 45.68 -9.09
C TRP A 8 29.35 46.90 -8.18
N ARG A 9 28.10 47.29 -7.86
CA ARG A 9 27.80 48.31 -6.84
C ARG A 9 27.39 47.61 -5.57
N LEU A 10 28.02 47.99 -4.45
CA LEU A 10 27.66 47.45 -3.14
C LEU A 10 26.29 47.98 -2.75
N VAL A 11 25.40 47.10 -2.29
CA VAL A 11 24.13 47.51 -1.68
C VAL A 11 24.43 48.19 -0.35
N SER A 12 23.60 49.16 0.06
CA SER A 12 23.79 49.92 1.30
C SER A 12 23.69 49.05 2.56
N ASP A 13 22.97 47.94 2.49
CA ASP A 13 22.76 47.02 3.62
C ASP A 13 23.85 45.95 3.68
N HIS A 14 24.50 45.83 4.84
CA HIS A 14 25.48 44.79 5.13
C HIS A 14 24.80 43.58 5.79
N TYR A 15 24.82 42.44 5.12
CA TYR A 15 24.38 41.16 5.69
C TYR A 15 25.52 40.52 6.47
N ASP A 16 25.68 40.93 7.73
CA ASP A 16 26.69 40.37 8.65
C ASP A 16 26.03 39.57 9.78
N ASP A 17 26.44 38.31 9.93
CA ASP A 17 26.00 37.40 10.98
C ASP A 17 26.98 37.36 12.18
N GLY A 18 27.95 38.28 12.28
CA GLY A 18 28.72 38.54 13.51
C GLY A 18 29.56 37.36 14.03
N GLY A 19 29.94 36.42 13.16
CA GLY A 19 30.72 35.23 13.54
C GLY A 19 29.90 33.97 13.84
N LEU A 20 28.58 33.98 13.61
CA LEU A 20 27.75 32.78 13.72
C LEU A 20 28.23 31.68 12.74
N SER A 21 28.28 30.44 13.23
CA SER A 21 28.71 29.27 12.47
C SER A 21 27.81 29.02 11.25
N GLY A 22 28.41 28.76 10.07
CA GLY A 22 27.70 28.35 8.85
C GLY A 22 27.05 26.95 8.90
N ALA A 23 26.79 26.42 10.10
CA ALA A 23 26.13 25.13 10.31
C ALA A 23 24.59 25.21 10.20
N SER A 24 24.00 26.41 10.30
CA SER A 24 22.55 26.61 10.18
C SER A 24 22.20 27.67 9.14
N LEU A 25 21.11 27.44 8.40
CA LEU A 25 20.50 28.42 7.50
C LEU A 25 19.55 29.38 8.22
N GLU A 26 19.20 29.12 9.49
CA GLU A 26 18.32 29.96 10.30
C GLU A 26 19.08 31.13 10.94
N ARG A 27 19.81 31.89 10.12
CA ARG A 27 20.53 33.09 10.54
C ARG A 27 19.82 34.34 10.08
N ARG A 28 19.74 35.35 10.93
CA ARG A 28 18.92 36.55 10.68
C ARG A 28 19.41 37.32 9.46
N ALA A 29 20.72 37.49 9.26
CA ALA A 29 21.24 38.20 8.08
C ALA A 29 21.09 37.36 6.80
N LEU A 30 21.31 36.04 6.87
CA LEU A 30 21.06 35.14 5.74
C LEU A 30 19.58 35.11 5.32
N GLN A 31 18.65 35.08 6.27
CA GLN A 31 17.22 35.12 5.96
C GLN A 31 16.80 36.45 5.35
N ALA A 32 17.37 37.57 5.82
CA ALA A 32 17.18 38.87 5.19
C ALA A 32 17.71 38.89 3.74
N LEU A 33 18.94 38.39 3.52
CA LEU A 33 19.52 38.24 2.19
C LEU A 33 18.62 37.41 1.27
N LEU A 34 18.12 36.27 1.74
CA LEU A 34 17.22 35.41 0.97
C LEU A 34 15.88 36.07 0.67
N ALA A 35 15.35 36.89 1.58
CA ALA A 35 14.15 37.67 1.32
C ALA A 35 14.38 38.73 0.24
N ASP A 36 15.52 39.43 0.26
CA ASP A 36 15.85 40.46 -0.73
C ASP A 36 16.20 39.86 -2.10
N VAL A 37 16.79 38.66 -2.14
CA VAL A 37 16.93 37.86 -3.37
C VAL A 37 15.56 37.49 -3.95
N ARG A 38 14.62 37.00 -3.12
CA ARG A 38 13.25 36.68 -3.57
C ARG A 38 12.50 37.92 -4.06
N ALA A 39 12.75 39.07 -3.44
CA ALA A 39 12.24 40.37 -3.85
C ALA A 39 12.96 40.97 -5.06
N ARG A 40 13.97 40.27 -5.63
CA ARG A 40 14.80 40.72 -6.77
C ARG A 40 15.46 42.08 -6.56
N LYS A 41 15.87 42.37 -5.32
CA LYS A 41 16.64 43.59 -4.99
C LYS A 41 18.15 43.41 -5.15
N ILE A 42 18.60 42.17 -5.40
CA ILE A 42 20.00 41.77 -5.42
C ILE A 42 20.23 40.91 -6.66
N ASP A 43 21.20 41.32 -7.49
CA ASP A 43 21.57 40.59 -8.71
C ASP A 43 22.77 39.67 -8.52
N THR A 44 23.63 39.97 -7.54
CA THR A 44 24.86 39.20 -7.28
C THR A 44 25.11 39.04 -5.78
N VAL A 45 25.34 37.81 -5.34
CA VAL A 45 25.77 37.47 -3.98
C VAL A 45 27.25 37.12 -3.98
N VAL A 46 28.03 37.89 -3.23
CA VAL A 46 29.48 37.70 -3.10
C VAL A 46 29.81 37.22 -1.69
N VAL A 47 30.53 36.11 -1.58
CA VAL A 47 31.00 35.56 -0.32
C VAL A 47 32.52 35.42 -0.32
N TYR A 48 33.16 35.60 0.84
CA TYR A 48 34.60 35.41 0.95
C TYR A 48 35.02 33.94 0.73
N LYS A 49 34.31 33.01 1.39
CA LYS A 49 34.47 31.56 1.27
C LYS A 49 33.12 30.87 1.35
N VAL A 50 32.94 29.75 0.63
CA VAL A 50 31.67 28.99 0.61
C VAL A 50 31.28 28.46 2.00
N ASP A 51 32.25 28.07 2.84
CA ASP A 51 32.01 27.56 4.21
C ASP A 51 31.44 28.62 5.18
N ARG A 52 31.51 29.91 4.80
CA ARG A 52 30.85 31.02 5.52
C ARG A 52 29.36 31.12 5.19
N LEU A 53 28.98 30.66 4.00
CA LEU A 53 27.58 30.59 3.60
C LEU A 53 26.93 29.32 4.14
N THR A 54 27.57 28.15 4.00
CA THR A 54 27.06 26.90 4.58
C THR A 54 28.16 25.83 4.61
N ARG A 55 28.12 24.97 5.63
CA ARG A 55 28.97 23.77 5.73
C ARG A 55 28.34 22.51 5.13
N SER A 56 27.06 22.57 4.76
CA SER A 56 26.29 21.47 4.19
C SER A 56 26.22 21.62 2.67
N LEU A 57 26.74 20.64 1.94
CA LEU A 57 26.69 20.62 0.48
C LEU A 57 25.24 20.62 -0.03
N ALA A 58 24.35 19.90 0.66
CA ALA A 58 22.92 19.86 0.35
C ALA A 58 22.22 21.21 0.55
N ASP A 59 22.65 21.99 1.53
CA ASP A 59 22.11 23.34 1.75
C ASP A 59 22.73 24.35 0.77
N PHE A 60 24.01 24.17 0.42
CA PHE A 60 24.64 24.97 -0.64
C PHE A 60 23.90 24.79 -1.96
N ALA A 61 23.57 23.54 -2.30
CA ALA A 61 22.81 23.18 -3.48
C ALA A 61 21.46 23.92 -3.55
N LYS A 62 20.69 23.93 -2.46
CA LYS A 62 19.40 24.64 -2.38
C LYS A 62 19.54 26.15 -2.54
N LEU A 63 20.57 26.74 -1.92
CA LEU A 63 20.81 28.18 -2.01
C LEU A 63 21.14 28.59 -3.45
N ILE A 64 21.99 27.80 -4.11
CA ILE A 64 22.37 27.99 -5.50
C ILE A 64 21.17 27.84 -6.44
N GLU A 65 20.34 26.81 -6.26
CA GLU A 65 19.11 26.61 -7.04
C GLU A 65 18.13 27.78 -6.84
N LEU A 66 18.02 28.30 -5.62
CA LEU A 66 17.23 29.49 -5.31
C LEU A 66 17.78 30.72 -6.02
N PHE A 67 19.10 30.93 -6.02
CA PHE A 67 19.74 32.04 -6.73
C PHE A 67 19.51 31.93 -8.24
N ASP A 68 19.69 30.75 -8.83
CA ASP A 68 19.47 30.52 -10.26
C ASP A 68 18.00 30.76 -10.68
N THR A 69 17.05 30.27 -9.88
CA THR A 69 15.60 30.52 -10.06
C THR A 69 15.25 32.02 -10.09
N HIS A 70 16.00 32.83 -9.34
CA HIS A 70 15.80 34.29 -9.28
C HIS A 70 16.80 35.06 -10.15
N SER A 71 17.57 34.36 -11.00
CA SER A 71 18.59 34.94 -11.89
C SER A 71 19.70 35.72 -11.16
N VAL A 72 20.01 35.32 -9.93
CA VAL A 72 21.06 35.91 -9.09
C VAL A 72 22.38 35.18 -9.29
N SER A 73 23.44 35.93 -9.56
CA SER A 73 24.80 35.38 -9.70
C SER A 73 25.43 35.12 -8.33
N PHE A 74 26.21 34.05 -8.21
CA PHE A 74 26.92 33.71 -6.99
C PHE A 74 28.42 33.68 -7.23
N VAL A 75 29.17 34.36 -6.34
CA VAL A 75 30.62 34.48 -6.44
C VAL A 75 31.30 34.16 -5.10
N SER A 76 32.31 33.29 -5.13
CA SER A 76 33.23 33.06 -4.01
C SER A 76 34.61 33.66 -4.30
N VAL A 77 35.08 34.57 -3.43
CA VAL A 77 36.31 35.34 -3.63
C VAL A 77 37.57 34.46 -3.58
N THR A 78 37.66 33.53 -2.62
CA THR A 78 38.87 32.73 -2.40
C THR A 78 38.97 31.47 -3.26
N GLN A 79 37.85 31.00 -3.80
CA GLN A 79 37.78 29.73 -4.51
C GLN A 79 37.54 29.91 -6.02
N SER A 80 37.58 31.15 -6.52
CA SER A 80 37.35 31.53 -7.92
C SER A 80 36.11 30.88 -8.54
N PHE A 81 35.06 30.70 -7.73
CA PHE A 81 33.78 30.17 -8.21
C PHE A 81 32.92 31.33 -8.68
N ASN A 82 32.57 31.32 -9.96
CA ASN A 82 31.67 32.31 -10.55
C ASN A 82 30.61 31.61 -11.41
N THR A 83 29.35 31.69 -11.00
CA THR A 83 28.22 31.10 -11.73
C THR A 83 27.86 31.85 -13.02
N SER A 84 28.49 32.99 -13.30
CA SER A 84 28.40 33.66 -14.60
C SER A 84 29.25 33.00 -15.69
N SER A 85 30.23 32.16 -15.31
CA SER A 85 31.13 31.47 -16.25
C SER A 85 30.66 30.04 -16.55
N SER A 86 30.88 29.56 -17.78
CA SER A 86 30.51 28.19 -18.19
C SER A 86 31.20 27.10 -17.35
N MET A 87 32.48 27.30 -16.99
CA MET A 87 33.24 26.38 -16.13
C MET A 87 32.73 26.38 -14.68
N GLY A 88 32.36 27.54 -14.15
CA GLY A 88 31.74 27.66 -12.83
C GLY A 88 30.38 26.97 -12.75
N ARG A 89 29.55 27.10 -13.80
CA ARG A 89 28.27 26.38 -13.93
C ARG A 89 28.46 24.86 -14.01
N LEU A 90 29.45 24.38 -14.76
CA LEU A 90 29.76 22.95 -14.84
C LEU A 90 30.14 22.38 -13.46
N THR A 91 31.06 23.04 -12.76
CA THR A 91 31.54 22.59 -11.45
C THR A 91 30.40 22.58 -10.41
N LEU A 92 29.51 23.57 -10.49
CA LEU A 92 28.32 23.65 -9.66
C LEU A 92 27.36 22.49 -9.93
N ASN A 93 27.08 22.15 -11.19
CA ASN A 93 26.22 21.01 -11.53
C ASN A 93 26.79 19.67 -11.04
N VAL A 94 28.12 19.52 -11.05
CA VAL A 94 28.79 18.34 -10.47
C VAL A 94 28.58 18.31 -8.95
N LEU A 95 28.78 19.43 -8.25
CA LEU A 95 28.55 19.53 -6.80
C LEU A 95 27.07 19.27 -6.42
N LEU A 96 26.13 19.80 -7.21
CA LEU A 96 24.70 19.51 -7.06
C LEU A 96 24.41 18.01 -7.21
N SER A 97 25.00 17.37 -8.22
CA SER A 97 24.83 15.92 -8.45
C SER A 97 25.33 15.09 -7.27
N PHE A 98 26.47 15.45 -6.68
CA PHE A 98 26.96 14.80 -5.46
C PHE A 98 26.04 15.04 -4.25
N ALA A 99 25.50 16.24 -4.09
CA ALA A 99 24.56 16.54 -3.01
C ALA A 99 23.26 15.72 -3.12
N GLN A 100 22.79 15.55 -4.36
CA GLN A 100 21.62 14.72 -4.66
C GLN A 100 21.91 13.24 -4.40
N PHE A 101 23.07 12.74 -4.86
CA PHE A 101 23.54 11.38 -4.58
C PHE A 101 23.65 11.09 -3.08
N GLU A 102 24.23 12.01 -2.30
CA GLU A 102 24.33 11.85 -0.84
C GLU A 102 22.95 11.80 -0.18
N ARG A 103 22.00 12.63 -0.62
CA ARG A 103 20.61 12.59 -0.13
C ARG A 103 19.94 11.25 -0.40
N GLU A 104 20.16 10.70 -1.58
CA GLU A 104 19.63 9.37 -1.97
C GLU A 104 20.24 8.26 -1.11
N LEU A 105 21.56 8.28 -0.91
CA LEU A 105 22.26 7.33 -0.01
C LEU A 105 21.79 7.44 1.44
N ILE A 106 21.55 8.65 1.96
CA ILE A 106 20.98 8.83 3.31
C ILE A 106 19.58 8.23 3.35
N GLY A 107 18.75 8.47 2.32
CA GLY A 107 17.42 7.89 2.21
C GLY A 107 17.44 6.36 2.18
N GLU A 108 18.39 5.75 1.48
CA GLU A 108 18.64 4.31 1.51
C GLU A 108 19.02 3.81 2.90
N ARG A 109 20.04 4.42 3.53
CA ARG A 109 20.47 4.02 4.88
C ARG A 109 19.38 4.17 5.93
N VAL A 110 18.56 5.22 5.83
CA VAL A 110 17.41 5.41 6.73
C VAL A 110 16.38 4.30 6.51
N ARG A 111 16.06 3.96 5.26
CA ARG A 111 15.17 2.83 4.95
C ARG A 111 15.72 1.51 5.48
N ASP A 112 17.02 1.27 5.34
CA ASP A 112 17.67 0.06 5.84
C ASP A 112 17.67 0.00 7.37
N LYS A 113 17.93 1.12 8.05
CA LYS A 113 17.81 1.21 9.51
C LYS A 113 16.38 0.98 9.98
N ILE A 114 15.39 1.54 9.29
CA ILE A 114 13.96 1.31 9.57
C ILE A 114 13.63 -0.17 9.36
N ALA A 115 14.07 -0.78 8.27
CA ALA A 115 13.85 -2.19 7.98
C ALA A 115 14.50 -3.09 9.05
N ALA A 116 15.76 -2.82 9.41
CA ALA A 116 16.46 -3.53 10.46
C ALA A 116 15.77 -3.39 11.82
N SER A 117 15.28 -2.19 12.15
CA SER A 117 14.55 -1.93 13.39
C SER A 117 13.20 -2.66 13.42
N LYS A 118 12.45 -2.69 12.31
CA LYS A 118 11.22 -3.48 12.18
C LYS A 118 11.47 -4.99 12.33
N ARG A 119 12.55 -5.51 11.75
CA ARG A 119 12.95 -6.93 11.94
C ARG A 119 13.31 -7.25 13.39
N LYS A 120 13.84 -6.26 14.13
CA LYS A 120 14.08 -6.36 15.58
C LYS A 120 12.83 -6.15 16.43
N GLY A 121 11.66 -5.94 15.82
CA GLY A 121 10.41 -5.71 16.56
C GLY A 121 10.28 -4.30 17.16
N ILE A 122 11.19 -3.38 16.81
CA ILE A 122 11.18 -2.00 17.32
C ILE A 122 10.15 -1.18 16.53
N TRP A 123 9.35 -0.42 17.26
CA TRP A 123 8.41 0.51 16.64
C TRP A 123 9.14 1.71 16.02
N VAL A 124 8.94 1.90 14.73
CA VAL A 124 9.63 2.95 13.93
C VAL A 124 8.69 4.05 13.44
N GLY A 125 7.54 4.21 14.09
CA GLY A 125 6.56 5.24 13.77
C GLY A 125 5.38 4.75 12.92
N GLY A 126 4.46 5.68 12.65
CA GLY A 126 3.18 5.41 11.98
C GLY A 126 1.97 5.57 12.90
N PRO A 127 0.76 5.16 12.47
CA PRO A 127 -0.43 5.11 13.31
C PRO A 127 -0.30 4.07 14.41
N VAL A 128 -0.41 4.53 15.66
CA VAL A 128 -0.41 3.65 16.83
C VAL A 128 -1.77 2.95 16.92
N PRO A 129 -1.82 1.61 17.03
CA PRO A 129 -3.06 0.88 17.22
C PRO A 129 -3.82 1.31 18.48
N LEU A 130 -5.15 1.13 18.49
CA LEU A 130 -5.98 1.31 19.68
C LEU A 130 -5.45 0.41 20.81
N GLY A 131 -5.42 0.88 22.06
CA GLY A 131 -4.86 0.10 23.17
C GLY A 131 -3.43 0.50 23.53
N TYR A 132 -2.76 1.27 22.67
CA TYR A 132 -1.36 1.64 22.84
C TYR A 132 -1.15 3.16 22.71
N ALA A 133 -0.07 3.65 23.31
CA ALA A 133 0.46 5.00 23.13
C ALA A 133 1.95 4.96 22.80
N ALA A 134 2.41 5.95 22.03
CA ALA A 134 3.83 6.14 21.77
C ALA A 134 4.39 7.16 22.77
N VAL A 135 5.27 6.72 23.66
CA VAL A 135 5.97 7.55 24.65
C VAL A 135 7.46 7.33 24.45
N ASP A 136 8.23 8.39 24.22
CA ASP A 136 9.69 8.33 24.01
C ASP A 136 10.16 7.28 22.98
N LYS A 137 9.44 7.19 21.87
CA LYS A 137 9.65 6.20 20.77
C LYS A 137 9.40 4.74 21.17
N LYS A 138 8.90 4.47 22.36
CA LYS A 138 8.43 3.16 22.81
C LYS A 138 6.91 3.07 22.76
N ILE A 139 6.40 1.85 22.58
CA ILE A 139 4.98 1.57 22.61
C ILE A 139 4.61 1.05 23.99
N VAL A 140 3.69 1.74 24.65
CA VAL A 140 3.22 1.43 26.00
C VAL A 140 1.71 1.14 25.94
N VAL A 141 1.26 0.18 26.73
CA VAL A 141 -0.16 -0.18 26.83
C VAL A 141 -0.91 0.92 27.58
N VAL A 142 -2.06 1.30 27.05
CA VAL A 142 -3.02 2.20 27.71
C VAL A 142 -4.19 1.36 28.19
N GLU A 143 -4.23 1.05 29.48
CA GLU A 143 -5.13 0.02 30.00
C GLU A 143 -6.62 0.25 29.71
N ALA A 144 -7.10 1.48 29.75
CA ALA A 144 -8.49 1.80 29.41
C ALA A 144 -8.83 1.47 27.93
N GLU A 145 -7.91 1.76 27.01
CA GLU A 145 -8.07 1.39 25.61
C GLU A 145 -7.85 -0.12 25.40
N ALA A 146 -6.91 -0.73 26.13
CA ALA A 146 -6.60 -2.16 26.06
C ALA A 146 -7.81 -3.01 26.51
N ALA A 147 -8.51 -2.59 27.56
CA ALA A 147 -9.77 -3.19 27.99
C ALA A 147 -10.85 -3.11 26.90
N SER A 148 -10.91 -1.99 26.16
CA SER A 148 -11.80 -1.86 25.01
C SER A 148 -11.43 -2.84 23.89
N VAL A 149 -10.14 -3.03 23.61
CA VAL A 149 -9.66 -4.03 22.63
C VAL A 149 -10.04 -5.45 23.06
N ARG A 150 -9.78 -5.83 24.32
CA ARG A 150 -10.19 -7.13 24.87
C ARG A 150 -11.70 -7.36 24.71
N THR A 151 -12.50 -6.34 25.00
CA THR A 151 -13.96 -6.36 24.80
C THR A 151 -14.34 -6.58 23.33
N ILE A 152 -13.69 -5.88 22.40
CA ILE A 152 -13.97 -6.02 20.95
C ILE A 152 -13.76 -7.47 20.48
N PHE A 153 -12.64 -8.10 20.88
CA PHE A 153 -12.33 -9.47 20.50
C PHE A 153 -13.31 -10.48 21.14
N GLY A 154 -13.60 -10.33 22.43
CA GLY A 154 -14.60 -11.18 23.11
C GLY A 154 -16.00 -11.08 22.49
N ARG A 155 -16.48 -9.86 22.24
CA ARG A 155 -17.79 -9.65 21.59
C ARG A 155 -17.86 -10.23 20.19
N TYR A 156 -16.75 -10.23 19.44
CA TYR A 156 -16.74 -10.91 18.14
C TYR A 156 -16.92 -12.44 18.28
N LEU A 157 -16.30 -13.05 19.29
CA LEU A 157 -16.48 -14.48 19.58
C LEU A 157 -17.90 -14.82 20.03
N GLU A 158 -18.62 -13.89 20.64
CA GLU A 158 -20.03 -14.09 20.97
C GLU A 158 -20.93 -13.88 19.73
N LEU A 159 -20.80 -12.73 19.07
CA LEU A 159 -21.70 -12.32 17.99
C LEU A 159 -21.48 -13.08 16.68
N GLY A 160 -20.21 -13.36 16.35
CA GLY A 160 -19.86 -13.99 15.08
C GLY A 160 -20.26 -13.19 13.85
N SER A 161 -20.28 -11.86 13.92
CA SER A 161 -20.48 -11.04 12.72
C SER A 161 -19.82 -9.70 12.92
N ILE A 162 -18.97 -9.30 11.97
CA ILE A 162 -18.28 -8.00 12.02
C ILE A 162 -19.29 -6.85 11.96
N ARG A 163 -20.42 -7.03 11.25
CA ARG A 163 -21.48 -6.03 11.20
C ARG A 163 -22.22 -5.92 12.53
N ALA A 164 -22.61 -7.06 13.12
CA ALA A 164 -23.25 -7.07 14.43
C ALA A 164 -22.30 -6.49 15.50
N LEU A 165 -21.00 -6.78 15.40
CA LEU A 165 -19.97 -6.18 16.24
C LEU A 165 -19.93 -4.65 16.08
N ALA A 166 -19.95 -4.13 14.86
CA ALA A 166 -19.95 -2.68 14.64
C ALA A 166 -21.17 -2.00 15.31
N GLU A 167 -22.34 -2.62 15.21
CA GLU A 167 -23.59 -2.14 15.82
C GLU A 167 -23.53 -2.22 17.37
N ASP A 168 -23.03 -3.33 17.93
CA ASP A 168 -22.83 -3.52 19.38
C ASP A 168 -21.84 -2.51 19.97
N LEU A 169 -20.70 -2.29 19.30
CA LEU A 169 -19.70 -1.31 19.74
C LEU A 169 -20.22 0.12 19.66
N ASP A 170 -21.06 0.41 18.67
CA ASP A 170 -21.69 1.72 18.56
C ASP A 170 -22.62 1.99 19.75
N CYS A 171 -23.48 1.03 20.08
CA CYS A 171 -24.38 1.07 21.24
C CYS A 171 -23.61 1.22 22.56
N ARG A 172 -22.45 0.59 22.69
CA ARG A 172 -21.59 0.64 23.89
C ARG A 172 -20.74 1.91 23.99
N GLY A 173 -20.81 2.83 23.02
CA GLY A 173 -19.98 4.03 23.04
C GLY A 173 -18.49 3.79 22.72
N ILE A 174 -18.09 2.59 22.28
CA ILE A 174 -16.71 2.28 21.94
C ILE A 174 -16.41 2.87 20.55
N ARG A 175 -15.35 3.69 20.45
CA ARG A 175 -15.01 4.46 19.23
C ARG A 175 -13.57 4.23 18.80
N SER A 176 -13.28 4.58 17.54
CA SER A 176 -11.92 4.53 16.99
C SER A 176 -10.99 5.54 17.69
N LYS A 177 -9.70 5.21 17.80
CA LYS A 177 -8.70 6.06 18.46
C LYS A 177 -8.63 7.44 17.77
N PRO A 178 -8.82 8.57 18.49
CA PRO A 178 -8.65 9.89 17.92
C PRO A 178 -7.17 10.18 17.68
N ARG A 179 -6.87 10.88 16.59
CA ARG A 179 -5.51 11.30 16.23
C ARG A 179 -5.55 12.68 15.62
N GLN A 180 -4.76 13.60 16.19
CA GLN A 180 -4.53 14.89 15.57
C GLN A 180 -3.43 14.78 14.51
N LEU A 181 -3.71 15.32 13.33
CA LEU A 181 -2.74 15.47 12.26
C LEU A 181 -2.00 16.81 12.42
N SER A 182 -0.83 16.93 11.79
CA SER A 182 -0.03 18.15 11.78
C SER A 182 -0.76 19.36 11.18
N ASN A 183 -1.80 19.14 10.38
CA ASN A 183 -2.66 20.18 9.80
C ASN A 183 -3.86 20.56 10.68
N GLY A 184 -3.87 20.16 11.96
CA GLY A 184 -4.94 20.47 12.91
C GLY A 184 -6.22 19.63 12.75
N ARG A 185 -6.33 18.78 11.73
CA ARG A 185 -7.49 17.90 11.54
C ARG A 185 -7.42 16.72 12.52
N THR A 186 -8.57 16.35 13.08
CA THR A 186 -8.70 15.13 13.89
C THR A 186 -9.25 13.99 13.05
N LEU A 187 -8.51 12.87 12.99
CA LEU A 187 -8.95 11.59 12.44
C LEU A 187 -9.36 10.67 13.60
N GLY A 188 -10.28 9.74 13.37
CA GLY A 188 -10.76 8.83 14.42
C GLY A 188 -11.79 9.48 15.35
N GLY A 189 -12.05 8.87 16.50
CA GLY A 189 -13.17 9.25 17.38
C GLY A 189 -14.56 8.89 16.82
N ARG A 190 -14.62 8.19 15.67
CA ARG A 190 -15.85 7.84 14.98
C ARG A 190 -16.24 6.39 15.24
N ARG A 191 -17.48 6.05 14.89
CA ARG A 191 -18.02 4.69 14.85
C ARG A 191 -17.11 3.79 14.01
N PHE A 192 -17.00 2.52 14.40
CA PHE A 192 -16.19 1.56 13.66
C PHE A 192 -16.87 1.14 12.36
N GLY A 193 -16.13 1.24 11.25
CA GLY A 193 -16.54 0.62 9.98
C GLY A 193 -16.16 -0.85 9.93
N VAL A 194 -16.86 -1.63 9.08
CA VAL A 194 -16.60 -3.07 8.89
C VAL A 194 -15.15 -3.35 8.48
N GLY A 195 -14.59 -2.55 7.57
CA GLY A 195 -13.20 -2.70 7.14
C GLY A 195 -12.18 -2.41 8.25
N ALA A 196 -12.44 -1.40 9.07
CA ALA A 196 -11.58 -1.06 10.20
C ALA A 196 -11.57 -2.17 11.27
N LEU A 197 -12.74 -2.76 11.57
CA LEU A 197 -12.84 -3.91 12.48
C LEU A 197 -12.19 -5.16 11.89
N ALA A 198 -12.39 -5.44 10.61
CA ALA A 198 -11.75 -6.57 9.94
C ALA A 198 -10.21 -6.46 9.98
N TYR A 199 -9.67 -5.25 9.83
CA TYR A 199 -8.24 -5.00 10.00
C TYR A 199 -7.80 -5.17 11.45
N LEU A 200 -8.53 -4.58 12.40
CA LEU A 200 -8.24 -4.65 13.83
C LEU A 200 -8.22 -6.10 14.33
N LEU A 201 -9.23 -6.91 13.99
CA LEU A 201 -9.35 -8.30 14.42
C LEU A 201 -8.23 -9.19 13.86
N LYS A 202 -7.59 -8.83 12.74
CA LYS A 202 -6.48 -9.56 12.13
C LYS A 202 -5.11 -9.05 12.56
N ASN A 203 -5.06 -7.96 13.31
CA ASN A 203 -3.80 -7.30 13.61
C ASN A 203 -3.02 -8.07 14.68
N ARG A 204 -1.92 -8.73 14.27
CA ARG A 204 -1.02 -9.50 15.14
C ARG A 204 -0.24 -8.62 16.14
N PHE A 205 -0.30 -7.29 15.99
CA PHE A 205 0.25 -6.36 16.97
C PHE A 205 -0.35 -6.53 18.37
N TYR A 206 -1.58 -7.04 18.49
CA TYR A 206 -2.19 -7.25 19.80
C TYR A 206 -1.63 -8.44 20.60
N ILE A 207 -0.93 -9.37 19.93
CA ILE A 207 -0.25 -10.52 20.55
C ILE A 207 1.27 -10.32 20.64
N GLY A 208 1.75 -9.08 20.55
CA GLY A 208 3.18 -8.79 20.69
C GLY A 208 4.01 -9.06 19.43
N GLU A 209 3.40 -9.11 18.25
CA GLU A 209 4.09 -9.41 17.00
C GLU A 209 4.03 -8.25 15.99
N VAL A 210 5.06 -8.14 15.15
CA VAL A 210 5.17 -7.13 14.10
C VAL A 210 5.36 -7.83 12.76
N VAL A 211 4.50 -7.53 11.79
CA VAL A 211 4.60 -8.07 10.44
C VAL A 211 5.34 -7.09 9.54
N TYR A 212 6.42 -7.54 8.90
CA TYR A 212 7.19 -6.74 7.95
C TYR A 212 7.53 -7.56 6.70
N ARG A 213 7.11 -7.07 5.52
CA ARG A 213 7.30 -7.76 4.22
C ARG A 213 6.87 -9.24 4.20
N GLY A 214 5.83 -9.58 4.98
CA GLY A 214 5.30 -10.94 5.08
C GLY A 214 5.97 -11.79 6.17
N GLU A 215 7.10 -11.35 6.72
CA GLU A 215 7.74 -12.00 7.85
C GLU A 215 7.13 -11.52 9.17
N VAL A 216 7.01 -12.43 10.13
CA VAL A 216 6.50 -12.16 11.47
C VAL A 216 7.68 -12.10 12.43
N HIS A 217 7.80 -10.99 13.16
CA HIS A 217 8.84 -10.79 14.16
C HIS A 217 8.21 -10.55 15.53
N ARG A 218 8.90 -10.94 16.59
CA ARG A 218 8.52 -10.60 17.97
C ARG A 218 8.73 -9.10 18.19
N GLY A 219 7.68 -8.40 18.58
CA GLY A 219 7.70 -6.98 18.94
C GLY A 219 8.28 -6.75 20.34
N GLU A 220 8.81 -5.55 20.59
CA GLU A 220 9.25 -5.14 21.94
C GLU A 220 8.09 -4.68 22.83
N HIS A 221 6.91 -4.44 22.26
CA HIS A 221 5.75 -3.97 23.00
C HIS A 221 5.05 -5.11 23.73
N GLU A 222 4.43 -4.78 24.86
CA GLU A 222 3.67 -5.72 25.66
C GLU A 222 2.37 -6.13 24.95
N PRO A 223 2.02 -7.43 24.89
CA PRO A 223 0.78 -7.88 24.27
C PRO A 223 -0.45 -7.49 25.10
N ILE A 224 -1.52 -7.04 24.44
CA ILE A 224 -2.81 -6.72 25.06
C ILE A 224 -3.72 -7.96 25.15
N LEU A 225 -3.56 -8.89 24.21
CA LEU A 225 -4.37 -10.10 24.07
C LEU A 225 -3.53 -11.34 24.34
N ASP A 226 -4.17 -12.33 24.95
CA ASP A 226 -3.64 -13.69 24.98
C ASP A 226 -3.68 -14.31 23.57
N PHE A 227 -2.69 -15.16 23.30
CA PHE A 227 -2.55 -15.87 22.03
C PHE A 227 -3.78 -16.75 21.75
N ALA A 228 -4.31 -17.45 22.76
CA ALA A 228 -5.46 -18.33 22.60
C ALA A 228 -6.73 -17.56 22.17
N LEU A 229 -6.97 -16.38 22.75
CA LEU A 229 -8.09 -15.52 22.38
C LEU A 229 -7.96 -15.04 20.92
N PHE A 230 -6.76 -14.63 20.52
CA PHE A 230 -6.51 -14.17 19.15
C PHE A 230 -6.70 -15.29 18.12
N GLU A 231 -6.16 -16.47 18.40
CA GLU A 231 -6.30 -17.65 17.53
C GLU A 231 -7.76 -18.10 17.41
N ALA A 232 -8.53 -18.11 18.51
CA ALA A 232 -9.96 -18.40 18.46
C ALA A 232 -10.72 -17.43 17.53
N VAL A 233 -10.35 -16.15 17.53
CA VAL A 233 -10.91 -15.15 16.62
C VAL A 233 -10.52 -15.41 15.17
N GLN A 234 -9.25 -15.75 14.90
CA GLN A 234 -8.80 -16.09 13.54
C GLN A 234 -9.47 -17.35 13.01
N ALA A 235 -9.62 -18.37 13.84
CA ALA A 235 -10.33 -19.60 13.52
C ALA A 235 -11.79 -19.31 13.16
N LYS A 236 -12.48 -18.49 13.97
CA LYS A 236 -13.87 -18.08 13.69
C LYS A 236 -13.99 -17.27 12.40
N LEU A 237 -13.09 -16.31 12.14
CA LEU A 237 -13.05 -15.55 10.89
C LEU A 237 -12.88 -16.45 9.68
N THR A 238 -11.98 -17.43 9.77
CA THR A 238 -11.70 -18.40 8.69
C THR A 238 -12.89 -19.31 8.46
N ALA A 239 -13.46 -19.87 9.53
CA ALA A 239 -14.66 -20.69 9.48
C ALA A 239 -15.84 -19.94 8.85
N GLN A 240 -16.00 -18.64 9.15
CA GLN A 240 -17.04 -17.81 8.52
C GLN A 240 -16.78 -17.51 7.06
N ALA A 241 -15.53 -17.32 6.66
CA ALA A 241 -15.18 -17.18 5.25
C ALA A 241 -15.49 -18.48 4.49
N VAL A 242 -15.16 -19.63 5.06
CA VAL A 242 -15.49 -20.96 4.51
C VAL A 242 -16.99 -21.17 4.48
N ALA A 243 -17.72 -20.98 5.58
CA ALA A 243 -19.17 -21.15 5.65
C ALA A 243 -19.91 -20.20 4.70
N ARG A 244 -19.42 -18.96 4.53
CA ARG A 244 -19.95 -18.03 3.53
C ARG A 244 -19.70 -18.56 2.13
N ARG A 245 -18.49 -19.06 1.84
CA ARG A 245 -18.17 -19.69 0.54
C ARG A 245 -19.05 -20.90 0.30
N CYS A 246 -19.20 -21.80 1.27
CA CYS A 246 -20.07 -22.98 1.22
C CYS A 246 -21.55 -22.62 1.11
N ARG A 247 -22.04 -21.54 1.74
CA ARG A 247 -23.42 -21.05 1.58
C ARG A 247 -23.64 -20.45 0.20
N LEU A 248 -22.66 -19.74 -0.32
CA LEU A 248 -22.68 -19.26 -1.71
C LEU A 248 -22.61 -20.43 -2.69
N TRP A 249 -21.87 -21.49 -2.35
CA TRP A 249 -21.84 -22.74 -3.10
C TRP A 249 -23.19 -23.46 -3.01
N GLY A 250 -23.79 -23.65 -1.84
CA GLY A 250 -25.08 -24.31 -1.64
C GLY A 250 -26.29 -23.52 -2.10
N ALA A 251 -26.14 -22.22 -2.38
CA ALA A 251 -27.19 -21.43 -3.00
C ALA A 251 -27.51 -21.97 -4.40
N PRO A 252 -28.77 -21.96 -4.85
CA PRO A 252 -29.17 -22.51 -6.16
C PRO A 252 -28.50 -21.81 -7.35
N ALA A 253 -27.71 -20.75 -7.12
CA ALA A 253 -26.99 -19.98 -8.11
C ALA A 253 -25.64 -20.63 -8.50
N ILE A 254 -25.67 -21.70 -9.30
CA ILE A 254 -24.49 -22.52 -9.65
C ILE A 254 -23.42 -21.77 -10.47
N LEU A 255 -23.77 -20.68 -11.15
CA LEU A 255 -22.84 -19.81 -11.90
C LEU A 255 -22.29 -18.63 -11.07
N SER A 256 -22.56 -18.61 -9.75
CA SER A 256 -22.14 -17.52 -8.87
C SER A 256 -20.61 -17.34 -8.89
N GLY A 257 -20.18 -16.23 -9.48
CA GLY A 257 -18.77 -15.87 -9.57
C GLY A 257 -18.02 -16.40 -10.79
N ARG A 258 -18.70 -17.08 -11.71
CA ARG A 258 -18.17 -17.47 -13.03
C ARG A 258 -18.84 -16.73 -14.19
N LEU A 259 -19.97 -16.07 -13.95
CA LEU A 259 -20.72 -15.33 -14.96
C LEU A 259 -20.30 -13.85 -15.06
N PHE A 260 -20.07 -13.39 -16.29
CA PHE A 260 -19.67 -12.02 -16.61
C PHE A 260 -20.50 -11.48 -17.77
N ASP A 261 -20.72 -10.16 -17.80
CA ASP A 261 -21.28 -9.49 -18.96
C ASP A 261 -20.23 -9.26 -20.07
N ASN A 262 -20.66 -8.86 -21.26
CA ASN A 262 -19.78 -8.58 -22.40
C ASN A 262 -18.77 -7.43 -22.18
N ARG A 263 -18.89 -6.68 -21.08
CA ARG A 263 -17.93 -5.63 -20.66
C ARG A 263 -17.02 -6.10 -19.53
N GLY A 264 -17.08 -7.38 -19.17
CA GLY A 264 -16.24 -7.99 -18.15
C GLY A 264 -16.69 -7.72 -16.72
N ASN A 265 -17.88 -7.15 -16.48
CA ASN A 265 -18.40 -7.02 -15.13
C ASN A 265 -18.94 -8.36 -14.63
N ARG A 266 -18.58 -8.73 -13.40
CA ARG A 266 -19.12 -9.92 -12.74
C ARG A 266 -20.62 -9.78 -12.53
N MET A 267 -21.37 -10.83 -12.82
CA MET A 267 -22.81 -10.91 -12.53
C MET A 267 -23.03 -11.62 -11.21
N SER A 268 -23.86 -11.04 -10.35
CA SER A 268 -24.16 -11.56 -9.00
C SER A 268 -25.59 -12.10 -8.94
N PRO A 269 -25.82 -13.23 -8.25
CA PRO A 269 -27.16 -13.76 -8.08
C PRO A 269 -27.99 -12.84 -7.18
N THR A 270 -29.23 -12.62 -7.59
CA THR A 270 -30.24 -11.79 -6.95
C THR A 270 -31.58 -12.53 -7.03
N HIS A 271 -32.57 -12.07 -6.27
CA HIS A 271 -33.90 -12.64 -6.32
C HIS A 271 -34.96 -11.55 -6.15
N ALA A 272 -36.15 -11.82 -6.66
CA ALA A 272 -37.36 -11.04 -6.41
C ALA A 272 -38.49 -11.98 -5.99
N ASN A 273 -39.32 -11.55 -5.05
CA ASN A 273 -40.49 -12.31 -4.61
C ASN A 273 -41.75 -11.64 -5.14
N LYS A 274 -42.62 -12.39 -5.82
CA LYS A 274 -43.93 -11.91 -6.29
C LYS A 274 -44.97 -13.01 -6.08
N GLY A 275 -46.05 -12.70 -5.38
CA GLY A 275 -47.14 -13.66 -5.12
C GLY A 275 -46.69 -14.95 -4.39
N GLY A 276 -45.73 -14.84 -3.46
CA GLY A 276 -45.16 -16.00 -2.76
C GLY A 276 -44.12 -16.81 -3.55
N VAL A 277 -43.94 -16.53 -4.84
CA VAL A 277 -42.95 -17.20 -5.71
C VAL A 277 -41.65 -16.40 -5.73
N ARG A 278 -40.51 -17.11 -5.57
CA ARG A 278 -39.17 -16.53 -5.60
C ARG A 278 -38.53 -16.71 -6.98
N TYR A 279 -38.35 -15.61 -7.71
CA TYR A 279 -37.66 -15.54 -8.99
C TYR A 279 -36.16 -15.26 -8.79
N ARG A 280 -35.30 -16.01 -9.47
CA ARG A 280 -33.84 -15.90 -9.35
C ARG A 280 -33.26 -15.27 -10.62
N TYR A 281 -32.32 -14.35 -10.45
CA TYR A 281 -31.68 -13.64 -11.56
C TYR A 281 -30.18 -13.47 -11.32
N TYR A 282 -29.39 -13.43 -12.38
CA TYR A 282 -28.05 -12.85 -12.36
C TYR A 282 -28.12 -11.40 -12.84
N VAL A 283 -27.55 -10.47 -12.07
CA VAL A 283 -27.51 -9.04 -12.41
C VAL A 283 -26.07 -8.56 -12.42
N SER A 284 -25.70 -7.74 -13.42
CA SER A 284 -24.37 -7.14 -13.51
C SER A 284 -24.07 -6.27 -12.29
N GLN A 285 -22.89 -6.44 -11.68
CA GLN A 285 -22.49 -5.65 -10.51
C GLN A 285 -22.42 -4.15 -10.81
N ALA A 286 -22.22 -3.74 -12.06
CA ALA A 286 -22.27 -2.34 -12.47
C ALA A 286 -23.64 -1.72 -12.14
N VAL A 287 -24.74 -2.47 -12.37
CA VAL A 287 -26.11 -2.04 -12.05
C VAL A 287 -26.36 -2.05 -10.55
N LEU A 288 -25.95 -3.11 -9.85
CA LEU A 288 -26.19 -3.26 -8.40
C LEU A 288 -25.45 -2.21 -7.56
N GLN A 289 -24.22 -1.86 -7.96
CA GLN A 289 -23.39 -0.89 -7.25
C GLN A 289 -23.56 0.55 -7.76
N ARG A 290 -24.50 0.79 -8.70
CA ARG A 290 -24.72 2.09 -9.36
C ARG A 290 -23.41 2.73 -9.86
N LYS A 291 -22.53 1.93 -10.47
CA LYS A 291 -21.25 2.44 -10.97
C LYS A 291 -21.47 3.38 -12.16
N PRO A 292 -20.59 4.38 -12.36
CA PRO A 292 -20.68 5.30 -13.49
C PRO A 292 -20.43 4.62 -14.84
N GLN A 293 -19.72 3.48 -14.86
CA GLN A 293 -19.55 2.70 -16.09
C GLN A 293 -20.82 1.91 -16.43
N PRO A 294 -21.29 1.93 -17.69
CA PRO A 294 -22.53 1.25 -18.04
C PRO A 294 -22.32 -0.26 -18.01
N SER A 295 -23.33 -0.97 -17.49
CA SER A 295 -23.39 -2.44 -17.58
C SER A 295 -23.26 -2.91 -19.02
N GLY A 296 -22.90 -4.17 -19.20
CA GLY A 296 -23.02 -4.82 -20.49
C GLY A 296 -24.43 -4.74 -21.09
N LEU A 297 -24.53 -5.08 -22.37
CA LEU A 297 -25.79 -5.02 -23.13
C LEU A 297 -26.91 -5.84 -22.47
N ILE A 298 -26.53 -6.94 -21.80
CA ILE A 298 -27.40 -7.73 -20.95
C ILE A 298 -27.08 -7.40 -19.49
N SER A 299 -28.03 -6.76 -18.81
CA SER A 299 -27.87 -6.30 -17.43
C SER A 299 -28.46 -7.26 -16.39
N ARG A 300 -29.46 -8.06 -16.78
CA ARG A 300 -30.17 -9.04 -15.94
C ARG A 300 -30.59 -10.25 -16.76
N VAL A 301 -30.40 -11.45 -16.22
CA VAL A 301 -30.80 -12.73 -16.86
C VAL A 301 -31.47 -13.65 -15.83
N PRO A 302 -32.56 -14.37 -16.18
CA PRO A 302 -33.14 -15.42 -15.32
C PRO A 302 -32.12 -16.52 -15.01
N ALA A 303 -31.96 -16.85 -13.73
CA ALA A 303 -30.93 -17.80 -13.31
C ALA A 303 -31.19 -19.22 -13.84
N ALA A 304 -32.43 -19.70 -13.81
CA ALA A 304 -32.75 -21.06 -14.26
C ALA A 304 -32.44 -21.29 -15.75
N GLU A 305 -32.76 -20.30 -16.60
CA GLU A 305 -32.55 -20.40 -18.05
C GLU A 305 -31.05 -20.41 -18.39
N ILE A 306 -30.27 -19.50 -17.80
CA ILE A 306 -28.83 -19.43 -18.09
C ILE A 306 -28.07 -20.62 -17.50
N GLU A 307 -28.47 -21.10 -16.33
CA GLU A 307 -27.90 -22.30 -15.71
C GLU A 307 -28.14 -23.53 -16.59
N ALA A 308 -29.39 -23.77 -17.03
CA ALA A 308 -29.72 -24.88 -17.91
C ALA A 308 -29.00 -24.81 -19.26
N LEU A 309 -28.91 -23.61 -19.86
CA LEU A 309 -28.24 -23.41 -21.14
C LEU A 309 -26.73 -23.69 -21.05
N VAL A 310 -26.07 -23.25 -19.97
CA VAL A 310 -24.64 -23.49 -19.76
C VAL A 310 -24.35 -24.97 -19.49
N VAL A 311 -25.17 -25.62 -18.63
CA VAL A 311 -25.02 -27.06 -18.35
C VAL A 311 -25.22 -27.88 -19.62
N THR A 312 -26.27 -27.60 -20.40
CA THR A 312 -26.56 -28.31 -21.65
C THR A 312 -25.42 -28.15 -22.67
N ALA A 313 -24.90 -26.93 -22.84
CA ALA A 313 -23.79 -26.66 -23.75
C ALA A 313 -22.51 -27.39 -23.32
N LEU A 314 -22.22 -27.41 -22.01
CA LEU A 314 -21.04 -28.07 -21.47
C LEU A 314 -21.13 -29.60 -21.58
N CYS A 315 -22.28 -30.20 -21.24
CA CYS A 315 -22.53 -31.64 -21.44
C CYS A 315 -22.40 -32.04 -22.92
N LYS A 316 -22.95 -31.23 -23.84
CA LYS A 316 -22.83 -31.48 -25.28
C LYS A 316 -21.37 -31.44 -25.75
N HIS A 317 -20.57 -30.51 -25.23
CA HIS A 317 -19.15 -30.40 -25.56
C HIS A 317 -18.33 -31.59 -25.01
N LEU A 318 -18.53 -31.95 -23.75
CA LEU A 318 -17.83 -33.08 -23.11
C LEU A 318 -18.15 -34.41 -23.80
N ASN A 319 -19.41 -34.62 -24.18
CA ASN A 319 -19.85 -35.81 -24.93
C ASN A 319 -19.23 -35.86 -26.34
N ALA A 320 -19.03 -34.71 -27.00
CA ALA A 320 -18.39 -34.64 -28.32
C ALA A 320 -16.87 -34.88 -28.27
N CYS A 321 -16.22 -34.54 -27.15
CA CYS A 321 -14.76 -34.69 -26.98
C CYS A 321 -14.33 -36.08 -26.47
N GLY A 322 -15.25 -37.04 -26.29
CA GLY A 322 -14.93 -38.41 -25.91
C GLY A 322 -14.39 -38.58 -24.47
N ALA A 323 -14.56 -37.58 -23.61
CA ALA A 323 -14.19 -37.66 -22.20
C ALA A 323 -15.20 -38.56 -21.46
N GLY A 324 -14.99 -39.87 -21.52
CA GLY A 324 -15.73 -40.89 -20.77
C GLY A 324 -15.46 -40.90 -19.27
N GLU A 325 -15.24 -39.73 -18.65
CA GLU A 325 -15.34 -39.63 -17.20
C GLU A 325 -16.82 -39.68 -16.83
N ARG A 326 -17.18 -40.54 -15.87
CA ARG A 326 -18.55 -40.61 -15.31
C ARG A 326 -19.04 -39.19 -15.06
N LEU A 327 -19.97 -38.71 -15.90
CA LEU A 327 -20.68 -37.45 -15.71
C LEU A 327 -21.14 -37.45 -14.26
N SER A 328 -20.61 -36.57 -13.43
CA SER A 328 -21.02 -36.52 -12.03
C SER A 328 -22.52 -36.27 -11.98
N ASP A 329 -23.27 -36.97 -11.12
CA ASP A 329 -24.73 -36.83 -10.97
C ASP A 329 -25.21 -35.42 -10.55
N ASN A 330 -24.30 -34.44 -10.43
CA ASN A 330 -24.56 -33.09 -9.96
C ASN A 330 -24.00 -32.04 -10.93
N ASP A 331 -24.89 -31.24 -11.53
CA ASP A 331 -24.57 -30.13 -12.46
C ASP A 331 -23.51 -29.17 -11.91
N ARG A 332 -23.46 -28.99 -10.59
CA ARG A 332 -22.48 -28.10 -9.95
C ARG A 332 -21.06 -28.62 -10.06
N ASP A 333 -20.84 -29.92 -9.84
CA ASP A 333 -19.50 -30.52 -9.84
C ASP A 333 -18.93 -30.52 -11.26
N LEU A 334 -19.79 -30.73 -12.25
CA LEU A 334 -19.47 -30.64 -13.67
C LEU A 334 -19.00 -29.23 -14.05
N LEU A 335 -19.73 -28.19 -13.63
CA LEU A 335 -19.33 -26.80 -13.84
C LEU A 335 -18.04 -26.44 -13.08
N GLU A 336 -17.76 -27.07 -11.94
CA GLU A 336 -16.53 -26.78 -11.20
C GLU A 336 -15.27 -27.28 -11.87
N ARG A 337 -15.32 -28.49 -12.44
CA ARG A 337 -14.17 -29.11 -13.07
C ARG A 337 -13.86 -28.54 -14.45
N HIS A 338 -14.91 -28.19 -15.20
CA HIS A 338 -14.76 -27.91 -16.62
C HIS A 338 -15.06 -26.46 -17.01
N LEU A 339 -15.50 -25.58 -16.10
CA LEU A 339 -15.85 -24.20 -16.45
C LEU A 339 -15.06 -23.17 -15.64
N GLU A 340 -14.21 -22.42 -16.33
CA GLU A 340 -13.44 -21.30 -15.75
C GLU A 340 -14.28 -20.02 -15.73
N ARG A 341 -14.91 -19.69 -16.86
CA ARG A 341 -15.62 -18.42 -17.05
C ARG A 341 -16.73 -18.51 -18.09
N VAL A 342 -17.84 -17.81 -17.85
CA VAL A 342 -18.93 -17.59 -18.80
C VAL A 342 -19.06 -16.11 -19.09
N THR A 343 -19.03 -15.73 -20.37
CA THR A 343 -19.29 -14.35 -20.81
C THR A 343 -20.60 -14.30 -21.60
N LEU A 344 -21.51 -13.42 -21.17
CA LEU A 344 -22.80 -13.17 -21.82
C LEU A 344 -22.66 -12.10 -22.91
N THR A 345 -22.92 -12.48 -24.16
CA THR A 345 -23.11 -11.54 -25.28
C THR A 345 -24.58 -11.56 -25.73
N PRO A 346 -25.04 -10.58 -26.53
CA PRO A 346 -26.43 -10.52 -27.00
C PRO A 346 -26.90 -11.75 -27.78
N ASN A 347 -25.99 -12.39 -28.52
CA ASN A 347 -26.34 -13.41 -29.51
C ASN A 347 -25.77 -14.80 -29.19
N HIS A 348 -24.77 -14.90 -28.30
CA HIS A 348 -24.12 -16.17 -27.96
C HIS A 348 -23.58 -16.17 -26.52
N LEU A 349 -23.24 -17.36 -26.03
CA LEU A 349 -22.52 -17.53 -24.77
C LEU A 349 -21.10 -17.98 -25.07
N GLU A 350 -20.13 -17.34 -24.42
CA GLU A 350 -18.74 -17.75 -24.49
C GLU A 350 -18.39 -18.51 -23.20
N LEU A 351 -18.09 -19.79 -23.35
CA LEU A 351 -17.64 -20.67 -22.27
C LEU A 351 -16.12 -20.82 -22.38
N ARG A 352 -15.41 -20.35 -21.36
CA ARG A 352 -13.97 -20.60 -21.21
C ARG A 352 -13.80 -21.80 -20.30
N LEU A 353 -13.23 -22.86 -20.85
CA LEU A 353 -12.86 -24.08 -20.15
C LEU A 353 -11.42 -23.92 -19.62
N PRO A 354 -11.06 -24.55 -18.49
CA PRO A 354 -9.67 -24.60 -18.05
C PRO A 354 -8.83 -25.33 -19.11
N GLU A 355 -7.69 -24.75 -19.49
CA GLU A 355 -6.73 -25.42 -20.39
C GLU A 355 -6.32 -26.78 -19.80
N PRO A 356 -6.21 -27.85 -20.60
CA PRO A 356 -5.60 -29.09 -20.11
C PRO A 356 -4.16 -28.78 -19.72
N ILE A 357 -3.81 -29.08 -18.47
CA ILE A 357 -2.41 -29.09 -18.03
C ILE A 357 -1.72 -30.15 -18.91
N GLU A 358 -0.83 -29.72 -19.82
CA GLU A 358 0.05 -30.64 -20.52
C GLU A 358 0.76 -31.50 -19.48
N PRO A 359 0.76 -32.84 -19.61
CA PRO A 359 1.57 -33.68 -18.74
C PRO A 359 3.03 -33.26 -18.92
N ARG A 360 3.68 -32.87 -17.82
CA ARG A 360 5.13 -32.69 -17.78
C ARG A 360 5.78 -33.88 -18.48
N GLN A 361 6.41 -33.62 -19.62
CA GLN A 361 7.22 -34.58 -20.33
C GLN A 361 8.18 -35.22 -19.32
N ALA A 362 8.18 -36.54 -19.31
CA ALA A 362 9.05 -37.35 -18.47
C ALA A 362 10.50 -36.87 -18.63
N ASP A 363 11.13 -36.59 -17.48
CA ASP A 363 12.57 -36.39 -17.37
C ASP A 363 13.28 -37.48 -18.15
N HIS A 364 14.08 -37.07 -19.14
CA HIS A 364 15.09 -37.94 -19.73
C HIS A 364 16.03 -38.40 -18.61
N PRO A 365 16.34 -39.70 -18.51
CA PRO A 365 17.37 -40.16 -17.59
C PRO A 365 18.71 -39.66 -18.12
N VAL A 366 19.27 -38.65 -17.46
CA VAL A 366 20.67 -38.30 -17.65
C VAL A 366 21.49 -39.45 -17.05
N ASN A 367 22.26 -40.05 -17.95
CA ASN A 367 23.15 -41.18 -17.76
C ASN A 367 24.14 -40.93 -16.60
N ASP A 368 24.08 -41.77 -15.57
CA ASP A 368 25.13 -41.91 -14.57
C ASP A 368 26.35 -42.58 -15.21
N GLY A 369 27.46 -41.85 -15.25
CA GLY A 369 28.81 -42.37 -15.52
C GLY A 369 29.76 -41.86 -14.45
N PRO A 370 30.50 -42.73 -13.73
CA PRO A 370 31.32 -42.33 -12.58
C PRO A 370 32.71 -41.88 -13.01
N LEU A 371 33.37 -41.03 -12.20
CA LEU A 371 34.72 -41.23 -11.62
C LEU A 371 35.38 -39.91 -11.18
N ASP A 372 35.87 -39.94 -9.93
CA ASP A 372 37.11 -39.37 -9.39
C ASP A 372 37.47 -37.87 -9.50
N GLN A 373 37.44 -37.21 -8.33
CA GLN A 373 38.50 -36.44 -7.63
C GLN A 373 39.53 -35.56 -8.39
N PRO A 374 40.25 -34.60 -7.74
CA PRO A 374 40.02 -33.88 -6.49
C PRO A 374 40.18 -32.33 -6.61
N CYS A 375 39.85 -31.65 -5.51
CA CYS A 375 40.12 -30.25 -5.20
C CYS A 375 41.61 -29.84 -5.39
N PRO A 376 41.89 -28.56 -5.72
CA PRO A 376 42.90 -27.86 -4.94
C PRO A 376 42.53 -26.41 -4.55
N ARG A 377 42.65 -26.20 -3.23
CA ARG A 377 43.26 -25.07 -2.51
C ARG A 377 43.36 -23.69 -3.18
N ARG A 378 42.85 -22.70 -2.42
CA ARG A 378 43.48 -21.41 -2.04
C ARG A 378 44.50 -20.81 -3.00
N ARG A 379 44.19 -19.59 -3.46
CA ARG A 379 44.93 -18.38 -3.07
C ARG A 379 44.00 -17.19 -2.99
#